data_AF-X1LPF5-F1
#
_entry.id   AF-X1LPF5-F1
#
_cell.length_a   1.000
_cell.length_b   1.000
_cell.length_c   1.000
_cell.angle_alpha   90.00
_cell.angle_beta   90.00
_cell.angle_gamma   90.00
#
_symmetry.space_group_name_H-M   'P 1'
#
loop_
_entity.id
_entity.type
_entity.pdbx_description
1 polymer ?
#
loop_
_entity_poly.entity_id
_entity_poly.type
_entity_poly.pdbx_seq_one_letter_code
_entity_poly.pdbx_strand_id
1 'polypeptide(L)'
;ILDENMSRLTGGELPSDVLMEGFPPCIRHAFEGLKAGKRLSHMERFALTSFLINAGMEIEDIVSLFMSVTDFDEGFTRYQIEHIAGLRGGRTKYTPPTCSTLRTHSVCHNPDRLCEHVKHPLNYYRIKVRDHQREQEAVQAE
;
A
#
# COMPACT_ATOMS: atom_id res chain seq x y z
N ILE A 1 7.90 13.77 -15.96
CA ILE A 1 9.24 13.53 -15.36
C ILE A 1 9.22 12.54 -14.20
N LEU A 2 8.43 12.73 -13.13
CA LEU A 2 8.33 11.75 -12.03
C LEU A 2 7.60 10.45 -12.42
N ASP A 3 6.50 10.56 -13.19
CA ASP A 3 5.81 9.39 -13.77
C ASP A 3 6.69 8.61 -14.74
N GLU A 4 7.52 9.31 -15.53
CA GLU A 4 8.41 8.72 -16.53
C GLU A 4 9.62 8.00 -15.91
N ASN A 5 10.05 8.41 -14.72
CA ASN A 5 11.16 7.77 -14.01
C ASN A 5 10.69 6.56 -13.16
N MET A 6 9.46 6.57 -12.66
CA MET A 6 8.86 5.42 -11.99
C MET A 6 8.69 4.25 -12.96
N SER A 7 8.13 4.52 -14.15
CA SER A 7 7.89 3.53 -15.21
C SER A 7 9.17 2.85 -15.74
N ARG A 8 10.35 3.49 -15.63
CA ARG A 8 11.63 2.88 -16.03
C ARG A 8 12.25 1.94 -14.99
N LEU A 9 11.86 2.04 -13.72
CA LEU A 9 12.33 1.17 -12.63
C LEU A 9 11.30 0.08 -12.26
N THR A 10 10.05 0.22 -12.68
CA THR A 10 8.92 -0.62 -12.26
C THR A 10 8.22 -1.24 -13.47
N GLY A 11 8.49 -2.52 -13.74
CA GLY A 11 7.90 -3.26 -14.86
C GLY A 11 6.38 -3.45 -14.73
N GLY A 12 5.62 -2.51 -15.29
CA GLY A 12 4.16 -2.57 -15.47
C GLY A 12 3.42 -1.42 -14.80
N GLU A 13 2.42 -0.87 -15.49
CA GLU A 13 1.45 0.10 -14.95
C GLU A 13 0.55 -0.58 -13.91
N LEU A 14 0.26 0.12 -12.82
CA LEU A 14 -0.69 -0.33 -11.78
C LEU A 14 -2.14 -0.12 -12.25
N PRO A 15 -3.12 -0.89 -11.75
CA PRO A 15 -4.51 -0.78 -12.17
C PRO A 15 -5.12 0.57 -11.77
N SER A 16 -6.17 1.01 -12.49
CA SER A 16 -6.94 2.23 -12.18
C SER A 16 -7.63 2.17 -10.82
N ASP A 17 -8.07 0.97 -10.43
CA ASP A 17 -8.65 0.68 -9.13
C ASP A 17 -7.72 -0.20 -8.31
N VAL A 18 -7.61 0.09 -7.02
CA VAL A 18 -6.74 -0.67 -6.11
C VAL A 18 -7.28 -2.09 -5.90
N LEU A 19 -6.54 -3.09 -6.37
CA LEU A 19 -6.85 -4.51 -6.22
C LEU A 19 -6.56 -4.98 -4.79
N MET A 20 -7.55 -4.91 -3.90
CA MET A 20 -7.39 -5.31 -2.48
C MET A 20 -6.93 -6.76 -2.32
N GLU A 21 -7.33 -7.67 -3.22
CA GLU A 21 -6.93 -9.08 -3.27
C GLU A 21 -5.42 -9.24 -3.48
N GLY A 22 -4.79 -8.25 -4.13
CA GLY A 22 -3.36 -8.23 -4.39
C GLY A 22 -2.50 -7.80 -3.20
N PHE A 23 -3.09 -7.35 -2.10
CA PHE A 23 -2.33 -6.85 -0.96
C PHE A 23 -1.41 -7.92 -0.36
N PRO A 24 -0.15 -7.57 -0.02
CA PRO A 24 0.72 -8.41 0.80
C PRO A 24 0.03 -8.77 2.13
N PRO A 25 0.24 -9.98 2.69
CA PRO A 25 -0.42 -10.41 3.92
C PRO A 25 -0.26 -9.42 5.09
N CYS A 26 0.91 -8.78 5.19
CA CYS A 26 1.19 -7.77 6.22
C CYS A 26 0.37 -6.48 6.05
N ILE A 27 0.21 -6.00 4.82
CA ILE A 27 -0.60 -4.83 4.51
C ILE A 27 -2.08 -5.14 4.68
N ARG A 28 -2.52 -6.32 4.22
CA ARG A 28 -3.88 -6.82 4.45
C ARG A 28 -4.22 -6.85 5.94
N HIS A 29 -3.31 -7.38 6.76
CA HIS A 29 -3.49 -7.41 8.21
C HIS A 29 -3.67 -6.01 8.81
N ALA A 30 -2.81 -5.05 8.43
CA ALA A 30 -2.93 -3.67 8.90
C ALA A 30 -4.23 -3.01 8.42
N PHE A 31 -4.63 -3.24 7.17
CA PHE A 31 -5.87 -2.70 6.59
C PHE A 31 -7.12 -3.25 7.27
N GLU A 32 -7.20 -4.58 7.46
CA GLU A 32 -8.32 -5.24 8.15
C GLU A 32 -8.34 -4.89 9.64
N GLY A 33 -7.16 -4.81 10.28
CA GLY A 33 -7.02 -4.35 11.65
C GLY A 33 -7.55 -2.94 11.82
N LEU A 34 -7.18 -2.02 10.92
CA LEU A 34 -7.74 -0.69 10.86
C LEU A 34 -9.26 -0.80 10.69
N LYS A 35 -9.80 -1.39 9.62
CA LYS A 35 -11.26 -1.50 9.43
C LYS A 35 -12.04 -2.09 10.62
N ALA A 36 -11.42 -2.94 11.43
CA ALA A 36 -11.99 -3.50 12.65
C ALA A 36 -11.90 -2.60 13.89
N GLY A 37 -11.50 -1.34 13.77
CA GLY A 37 -11.35 -0.41 14.90
C GLY A 37 -10.03 -0.55 15.67
N LYS A 38 -9.07 -1.36 15.20
CA LYS A 38 -7.81 -1.54 15.93
C LYS A 38 -6.89 -0.34 15.75
N ARG A 39 -6.26 0.06 16.85
CA ARG A 39 -5.19 1.06 16.83
C ARG A 39 -3.92 0.44 16.26
N LEU A 40 -3.55 0.86 15.06
CA LEU A 40 -2.28 0.47 14.44
C LEU A 40 -1.09 1.10 15.19
N SER A 41 0.09 0.47 15.15
CA SER A 41 1.34 1.09 15.56
C SER A 41 1.77 2.19 14.58
N HIS A 42 2.73 3.03 14.97
CA HIS A 42 3.29 4.06 14.09
C HIS A 42 3.84 3.45 12.79
N MET A 43 4.53 2.30 12.89
CA MET A 43 5.12 1.65 11.71
C MET A 43 4.06 1.02 10.81
N GLU A 44 3.01 0.41 11.37
CA GLU A 44 1.89 -0.10 10.59
C GLU A 44 1.14 1.02 9.86
N ARG A 45 0.88 2.14 10.53
CA ARG A 45 0.27 3.32 9.89
C ARG A 45 1.11 3.79 8.72
N PHE A 46 2.41 4.01 8.95
CA PHE A 46 3.31 4.46 7.90
C PHE A 46 3.37 3.47 6.73
N ALA A 47 3.53 2.17 7.01
CA ALA A 47 3.60 1.13 5.99
C ALA A 47 2.30 1.02 5.18
N LEU A 48 1.13 1.06 5.84
CA LEU A 48 -0.17 1.02 5.20
C LEU A 48 -0.39 2.25 4.32
N THR A 49 -0.26 3.45 4.88
CA THR A 49 -0.49 4.72 4.16
C THR A 49 0.43 4.85 2.96
N SER A 50 1.74 4.66 3.15
CA SER A 50 2.70 4.76 2.04
C SER A 50 2.47 3.67 0.99
N PHE A 51 2.06 2.45 1.38
CA PHE A 51 1.69 1.42 0.42
C PHE A 51 0.47 1.82 -0.40
N LEU A 52 -0.63 2.24 0.24
CA LEU A 52 -1.88 2.59 -0.45
C LEU A 52 -1.69 3.74 -1.45
N ILE A 53 -0.94 4.78 -1.07
CA ILE A 53 -0.57 5.88 -1.97
C ILE A 53 0.19 5.36 -3.21
N ASN A 54 1.11 4.42 -3.01
CA ASN A 54 1.90 3.87 -4.12
C ASN A 54 1.17 2.76 -4.89
N ALA A 55 0.11 2.19 -4.33
CA ALA A 55 -0.77 1.23 -4.98
C ALA A 55 -1.82 1.92 -5.87
N GLY A 56 -2.01 3.23 -5.72
CA GLY A 56 -2.92 4.04 -6.52
C GLY A 56 -4.20 4.50 -5.80
N MET A 57 -4.29 4.34 -4.47
CA MET A 57 -5.45 4.83 -3.72
C MET A 57 -5.44 6.35 -3.61
N GLU A 58 -6.59 6.98 -3.86
CA GLU A 58 -6.76 8.41 -3.74
C GLU A 58 -6.58 8.89 -2.28
N ILE A 59 -6.03 10.09 -2.12
CA ILE A 59 -5.72 10.65 -0.79
C ILE A 59 -6.98 10.79 0.06
N GLU A 60 -8.09 11.22 -0.55
CA GLU A 60 -9.37 11.37 0.15
C GLU A 60 -9.92 10.03 0.67
N ASP A 61 -9.73 8.95 -0.09
CA ASP A 61 -10.15 7.61 0.34
C ASP A 61 -9.30 7.12 1.50
N ILE A 62 -7.99 7.39 1.48
CA ILE A 62 -7.09 7.06 2.59
C ILE A 62 -7.47 7.87 3.83
N VAL A 63 -7.72 9.17 3.71
CA VAL A 63 -8.16 10.00 4.85
C VAL A 63 -9.46 9.43 5.44
N SER A 64 -10.45 9.15 4.59
CA SER A 64 -11.75 8.58 5.00
C SER A 64 -11.61 7.23 5.69
N LEU A 65 -10.69 6.37 5.22
CA LEU A 65 -10.37 5.09 5.84
C LEU A 65 -9.87 5.26 7.28
N PHE A 66 -9.00 6.24 7.54
CA PHE A 66 -8.50 6.48 8.89
C PHE A 66 -9.56 7.15 9.79
N MET A 67 -10.34 8.09 9.26
CA MET A 67 -11.38 8.82 10.01
C MET A 67 -12.57 7.93 10.39
N SER A 68 -12.96 6.98 9.53
CA SER A 68 -14.09 6.08 9.80
C SER A 68 -13.84 5.08 10.92
N VAL A 69 -12.58 4.89 11.30
CA VAL A 69 -12.13 3.80 12.18
C VAL A 69 -11.68 4.31 13.55
N THR A 70 -11.25 5.57 13.62
CA THR A 70 -10.57 6.10 14.80
C THR A 70 -10.99 7.53 15.06
N ASP A 71 -10.94 7.92 16.34
CA ASP A 71 -11.16 9.29 16.80
C ASP A 71 -9.98 10.22 16.47
N PHE A 72 -9.29 10.01 15.34
CA PHE A 72 -8.17 10.85 14.95
C PHE A 72 -8.66 12.25 14.56
N ASP A 73 -7.81 13.24 14.84
CA ASP A 73 -8.00 14.59 14.32
C ASP A 73 -7.84 14.58 12.79
N GLU A 74 -8.88 15.04 12.08
CA GLU A 74 -8.92 15.00 10.61
C GLU A 74 -7.80 15.84 9.99
N GLY A 75 -7.61 17.06 10.51
CA GLY A 75 -6.60 17.98 9.98
C GLY A 75 -5.19 17.41 10.10
N PHE A 76 -4.89 16.82 11.25
CA PHE A 76 -3.60 16.16 11.50
C PHE A 76 -3.42 14.91 10.65
N THR A 77 -4.44 14.06 10.56
CA THR A 77 -4.41 12.82 9.76
C THR A 77 -4.18 13.12 8.28
N ARG A 78 -4.94 14.07 7.73
CA ARG A 78 -4.79 14.56 6.37
C ARG A 78 -3.39 15.12 6.14
N TYR A 79 -2.89 15.97 7.05
CA TYR A 79 -1.53 16.50 6.95
C TYR A 79 -0.47 15.39 6.88
N GLN A 80 -0.58 14.35 7.72
CA GLN A 80 0.34 13.21 7.69
C GLN A 80 0.29 12.45 6.37
N ILE A 81 -0.90 12.14 5.87
CA ILE A 81 -1.09 11.42 4.61
C ILE A 81 -0.54 12.25 3.44
N GLU A 82 -0.87 13.54 3.37
CA GLU A 82 -0.38 14.45 2.33
C GLU A 82 1.14 14.63 2.39
N HIS A 83 1.73 14.64 3.59
CA HIS A 83 3.19 14.66 3.75
C HIS A 83 3.83 13.37 3.20
N ILE A 84 3.27 12.20 3.51
CA ILE A 84 3.74 10.91 2.96
C ILE A 84 3.59 10.89 1.43
N ALA A 85 2.54 11.50 0.89
CA ALA A 85 2.31 11.63 -0.54
C ALA A 85 3.24 12.63 -1.24
N GLY A 86 4.03 13.42 -0.49
CA GLY A 86 4.89 14.47 -1.04
C GLY A 86 4.15 15.75 -1.42
N LEU A 87 2.91 15.94 -0.95
CA LEU A 87 2.12 17.15 -1.18
C LEU A 87 2.39 18.26 -0.15
N ARG A 88 3.07 17.91 0.95
CA ARG A 88 3.46 18.84 2.03
C ARG A 88 4.95 18.75 2.35
N GLY A 89 5.45 19.74 3.09
CA GLY A 89 6.82 19.74 3.61
C GLY A 89 7.88 19.70 2.51
N GLY A 90 8.88 18.81 2.65
CA GLY A 90 9.99 18.63 1.72
C GLY A 90 9.63 17.99 0.37
N ARG A 91 8.32 17.80 0.08
CA ARG A 91 7.78 17.26 -1.17
C ARG A 91 8.35 15.89 -1.59
N THR A 92 8.82 15.11 -0.62
CA THR A 92 9.31 13.75 -0.86
C THR A 92 8.12 12.80 -0.82
N LYS A 93 7.83 12.12 -1.94
CA LYS A 93 6.88 11.02 -1.96
C LYS A 93 7.53 9.79 -1.34
N TYR A 94 7.03 9.35 -0.19
CA TYR A 94 7.58 8.21 0.52
C TYR A 94 7.10 6.89 -0.09
N THR A 95 7.97 5.88 -0.07
CA THR A 95 7.64 4.50 -0.42
C THR A 95 7.51 3.66 0.85
N PRO A 96 6.73 2.58 0.84
CA PRO A 96 6.61 1.72 2.00
C PRO A 96 7.95 1.07 2.36
N PRO A 97 8.19 0.76 3.65
CA PRO A 97 9.42 0.12 4.05
C PRO A 97 9.65 -1.23 3.34
N THR A 98 10.92 -1.60 3.18
CA THR A 98 11.29 -2.91 2.61
C THR A 98 10.74 -4.06 3.44
N CYS A 99 10.61 -5.26 2.86
CA CYS A 99 10.18 -6.45 3.62
C CYS A 99 11.11 -6.74 4.81
N SER A 100 12.41 -6.45 4.68
CA SER A 100 13.38 -6.56 5.78
C SER A 100 13.00 -5.65 6.93
N THR A 101 12.76 -4.36 6.63
CA THR A 101 12.36 -3.36 7.62
C THR A 101 11.02 -3.73 8.27
N LEU A 102 10.02 -4.16 7.49
CA LEU A 102 8.72 -4.58 8.03
C LEU A 102 8.84 -5.77 9.00
N ARG A 103 9.74 -6.73 8.72
CA ARG A 103 10.03 -7.83 9.64
C ARG A 103 10.68 -7.33 10.94
N THR A 104 11.70 -6.48 10.85
CA THR A 104 12.37 -5.92 12.04
C THR A 104 11.40 -5.19 12.96
N HIS A 105 10.42 -4.50 12.39
CA HIS A 105 9.41 -3.77 13.15
C HIS A 105 8.12 -4.57 13.45
N SER A 106 8.15 -5.91 13.29
CA SER A 106 7.04 -6.81 13.59
C SER A 106 5.72 -6.48 12.84
N VAL A 107 5.81 -5.88 11.65
CA VAL A 107 4.65 -5.59 10.78
C VAL A 107 4.31 -6.80 9.89
N CYS A 108 5.27 -7.69 9.64
CA CYS A 108 5.04 -8.87 8.82
C CYS A 108 4.19 -9.92 9.54
N HIS A 109 2.91 -10.01 9.19
CA HIS A 109 1.98 -11.03 9.66
C HIS A 109 1.63 -12.02 8.55
N ASN A 110 1.52 -13.30 8.92
CA ASN A 110 1.09 -14.41 8.06
C ASN A 110 1.79 -14.43 6.68
N PRO A 111 3.14 -14.47 6.63
CA PRO A 111 3.85 -14.48 5.35
C PRO A 111 3.48 -15.72 4.54
N ASP A 112 3.26 -15.54 3.24
CA ASP A 112 3.01 -16.61 2.29
C ASP A 112 4.27 -16.94 1.47
N ARG A 113 4.16 -17.89 0.55
CA ARG A 113 5.28 -18.30 -0.31
C ARG A 113 5.84 -17.15 -1.16
N LEU A 114 5.00 -16.22 -1.61
CA LEU A 114 5.48 -15.09 -2.41
C LEU A 114 6.30 -14.12 -1.56
N CYS A 115 6.01 -13.98 -0.26
CA CYS A 115 6.80 -13.19 0.68
C CYS A 115 8.26 -13.65 0.78
N GLU A 116 8.55 -14.92 0.52
CA GLU A 116 9.92 -15.48 0.56
C GLU A 116 10.78 -15.00 -0.62
N HIS A 117 10.14 -14.68 -1.75
CA HIS A 117 10.81 -14.33 -3.00
C HIS A 117 10.87 -12.82 -3.27
N VAL A 118 10.07 -12.01 -2.54
CA VAL A 118 10.01 -10.57 -2.73
C VAL A 118 10.76 -9.79 -1.65
N LYS A 119 11.44 -8.71 -2.06
CA LYS A 119 12.18 -7.81 -1.15
C LYS A 119 11.40 -6.57 -0.74
N HIS A 120 10.27 -6.30 -1.41
CA HIS A 120 9.49 -5.07 -1.22
C HIS A 120 7.98 -5.35 -1.36
N PRO A 121 7.11 -4.75 -0.52
CA PRO A 121 5.66 -4.97 -0.58
C PRO A 121 5.05 -4.53 -1.92
N LEU A 122 5.55 -3.46 -2.54
CA LEU A 122 5.11 -3.07 -3.89
C LEU A 122 5.47 -4.10 -4.98
N ASN A 123 6.55 -4.87 -4.81
CA ASN A 123 6.90 -5.92 -5.78
C ASN A 123 5.94 -7.11 -5.65
N TYR A 124 5.57 -7.47 -4.41
CA TYR A 124 4.51 -8.45 -4.17
C TYR A 124 3.21 -8.01 -4.86
N TYR A 125 2.80 -6.76 -4.64
CA TYR A 125 1.56 -6.23 -5.19
C TYR A 125 1.53 -6.28 -6.71
N ARG A 126 2.61 -5.85 -7.37
CA ARG A 126 2.74 -5.91 -8.84
C ARG A 126 2.63 -7.33 -9.39
N ILE A 127 3.22 -8.31 -8.72
CA ILE A 127 3.10 -9.72 -9.13
C ILE A 127 1.65 -10.15 -9.06
N LYS A 128 0.95 -9.88 -7.95
CA LYS A 128 -0.47 -10.24 -7.79
C LYS A 128 -1.38 -9.54 -8.78
N VAL A 129 -1.17 -8.26 -9.05
CA VAL A 129 -1.90 -7.49 -10.08
C VAL A 129 -1.77 -8.16 -11.44
N ARG A 130 -0.53 -8.49 -11.85
CA ARG A 130 -0.27 -9.12 -13.14
C ARG A 130 -0.89 -10.51 -13.23
N ASP A 131 -0.79 -11.30 -12.16
CA ASP A 131 -1.38 -12.63 -12.12
C ASP A 131 -2.92 -12.53 -12.24
N HIS A 132 -3.54 -11.57 -11.55
CA HIS A 132 -4.98 -11.30 -11.65
C HIS A 132 -5.42 -10.86 -13.05
N GLN A 133 -4.66 -9.97 -13.70
CA GLN A 133 -4.95 -9.54 -15.09
C GLN A 133 -4.91 -10.73 -16.06
N ARG A 134 -3.90 -11.60 -15.93
CA ARG A 134 -3.78 -12.82 -16.76
C ARG A 134 -4.93 -13.80 -16.54
N GLU A 135 -5.38 -13.96 -15.30
CA GLU A 135 -6.55 -14.78 -14.97
C GLU A 135 -7.81 -14.21 -15.61
N GLN A 136 -8.02 -12.89 -15.54
CA GLN A 136 -9.16 -12.23 -16.17
C GLN A 136 -9.14 -12.33 -17.70
N GLU A 137 -7.97 -12.20 -18.33
CA GLU A 137 -7.80 -12.38 -19.77
C GLU A 137 -8.12 -13.82 -20.21
N ALA A 138 -7.68 -14.81 -19.43
CA ALA A 138 -7.97 -16.22 -19.71
C ALA A 138 -9.47 -16.52 -19.62
N VAL A 139 -10.15 -16.02 -18.58
CA VAL A 139 -11.61 -16.20 -18.42
C VAL A 139 -12.40 -15.51 -19.52
N GLN A 140 -11.92 -14.38 -20.06
CA GLN A 140 -12.58 -13.67 -21.16
C GLN A 140 -12.32 -14.30 -22.54
N ALA A 141 -11.31 -15.18 -22.65
CA ALA A 141 -10.97 -15.89 -23.87
C ALA A 141 -11.70 -17.24 -23.99
N GLU A 142 -12.41 -17.68 -22.94
CA GLU A 142 -13.28 -18.87 -22.89
C GLU A 142 -14.74 -18.52 -23.19
#